data_AF-A0A9X5HD99-F1
#
_entry.id   AF-A0A9X5HD99-F1
#
_cell.length_a   1.000
_cell.length_b   1.000
_cell.length_c   1.000
_cell.angle_alpha   90.00
_cell.angle_beta   90.00
_cell.angle_gamma   90.00
#
_symmetry.space_group_name_H-M   'P 1'
#
loop_
_entity.id
_entity.type
_entity.pdbx_description
1 polymer ?
#
loop_
_entity_poly.entity_id
_entity_poly.type
_entity_poly.pdbx_seq_one_letter_code
_entity_poly.pdbx_strand_id
1 'polypeptide(L)'
;MRQHHTFLVPAVILAATLSGCSGDDGKGRPEGRDSASVCGAFAERADAASALRDVTGTNSFTEDRSKPDETLQSLRSADGELEGEEILGSPYCRLRSADGGEDVLAVNFREALAVLKADADREKRFTFYRTGESAFASEHTAALYFRCRMNAPAKEVLIHADLERLRAVDISDTRLSRANIHVLNAVARQVASELGCNSPGLVAGAPRPVSGLHA
;
A
#
# COMPACT_ATOMS: atom_id res chain seq x y z
N MET A 1 -10.61 95.64 4.49
CA MET A 1 -11.67 94.62 4.26
C MET A 1 -11.00 93.36 3.73
N ARG A 2 -11.20 92.22 4.42
CA ARG A 2 -11.09 90.80 3.96
C ARG A 2 -9.78 90.37 3.26
N GLN A 3 -9.11 89.25 3.55
CA GLN A 3 -9.30 88.14 4.48
C GLN A 3 -7.95 87.38 4.49
N HIS A 4 -7.44 87.01 5.66
CA HIS A 4 -6.28 86.11 5.80
C HIS A 4 -6.70 84.68 5.48
N HIS A 5 -5.91 83.96 4.67
CA HIS A 5 -5.84 82.51 4.71
C HIS A 5 -4.40 82.02 4.55
N THR A 6 -3.78 81.77 5.70
CA THR A 6 -2.62 80.90 5.86
C THR A 6 -3.08 79.47 5.64
N PHE A 7 -2.54 78.76 4.65
CA PHE A 7 -2.70 77.31 4.53
C PHE A 7 -1.34 76.63 4.64
N LEU A 8 -1.22 75.84 5.71
CA LEU A 8 -0.16 74.86 5.94
C LEU A 8 -0.18 73.80 4.82
N VAL A 9 0.98 73.53 4.24
CA VAL A 9 1.21 72.39 3.34
C VAL A 9 1.80 71.24 4.17
N PRO A 10 1.16 70.07 4.27
CA PRO A 10 1.77 68.89 4.88
C PRO A 10 2.73 68.23 3.88
N ALA A 11 3.94 67.92 4.37
CA ALA A 11 4.92 67.12 3.67
C ALA A 11 4.44 65.65 3.60
N VAL A 12 4.16 65.16 2.40
CA VAL A 12 3.87 63.74 2.13
C VAL A 12 5.20 63.03 1.89
N ILE A 13 5.57 62.14 2.80
CA ILE A 13 6.70 61.22 2.69
C ILE A 13 6.31 60.15 1.66
N LEU A 14 6.95 60.15 0.48
CA LEU A 14 6.86 59.06 -0.49
C LEU A 14 7.71 57.88 0.02
N ALA A 15 7.06 56.85 0.56
CA ALA A 15 7.69 55.56 0.79
C ALA A 15 7.71 54.78 -0.53
N ALA A 16 8.90 54.49 -1.04
CA ALA A 16 9.12 53.61 -2.17
C ALA A 16 8.80 52.16 -1.76
N THR A 17 7.64 51.65 -2.17
CA THR A 17 7.36 50.22 -2.12
C THR A 17 8.00 49.57 -3.35
N LEU A 18 9.06 48.82 -3.12
CA LEU A 18 9.57 47.84 -4.07
C LEU A 18 8.45 46.81 -4.31
N SER A 19 7.75 46.92 -5.42
CA SER A 19 6.89 45.86 -5.93
C SER A 19 7.78 44.73 -6.44
N GLY A 20 8.21 43.88 -5.51
CA GLY A 20 8.79 42.59 -5.81
C GLY A 20 7.73 41.69 -6.42
N CYS A 21 7.63 41.71 -7.75
CA CYS A 21 7.16 40.56 -8.50
C CYS A 21 8.23 39.46 -8.36
N SER A 22 7.91 38.41 -7.62
CA SER A 22 8.42 37.07 -7.95
C SER A 22 7.23 36.14 -7.86
N GLY A 23 6.82 35.64 -9.02
CA GLY A 23 5.68 34.75 -9.17
C GLY A 23 5.87 33.51 -8.30
N ASP A 24 4.94 33.31 -7.38
CA ASP A 24 4.70 32.02 -6.78
C ASP A 24 3.69 31.32 -7.68
N ASP A 25 4.19 30.63 -8.72
CA ASP A 25 3.45 29.54 -9.37
C ASP A 25 3.45 28.34 -8.41
N GLY A 26 2.93 28.57 -7.20
CA GLY A 26 2.81 27.62 -6.12
C GLY A 26 1.68 26.65 -6.45
N LYS A 27 1.91 25.76 -7.43
CA LYS A 27 1.28 24.44 -7.36
C LYS A 27 1.87 23.75 -6.14
N GLY A 28 1.30 24.04 -4.97
CA GLY A 28 1.67 23.39 -3.72
C GLY A 28 1.74 21.88 -3.95
N ARG A 29 2.83 21.25 -3.49
CA ARG A 29 2.96 19.80 -3.49
C ARG A 29 1.65 19.21 -2.94
N PRO A 30 1.07 18.18 -3.60
CA PRO A 30 -0.14 17.54 -3.08
C PRO A 30 0.05 17.21 -1.60
N GLU A 31 -0.90 17.61 -0.76
CA GLU A 31 -0.86 17.25 0.66
C GLU A 31 -1.00 15.74 0.76
N GLY A 32 0.11 15.07 1.13
CA GLY A 32 0.14 13.63 1.16
C GLY A 32 -0.61 13.08 2.36
N ARG A 33 -1.30 11.98 2.14
CA ARG A 33 -2.12 11.24 3.11
C ARG A 33 -1.32 10.07 3.69
N ASP A 34 -1.68 9.64 4.89
CA ASP A 34 -1.08 8.44 5.47
C ASP A 34 -1.58 7.15 4.78
N SER A 35 -0.94 6.02 5.08
CA SER A 35 -1.30 4.73 4.47
C SER A 35 -2.68 4.21 4.87
N ALA A 36 -3.19 4.54 6.06
CA ALA A 36 -4.52 4.12 6.51
C ALA A 36 -5.61 4.83 5.71
N SER A 37 -5.41 6.11 5.43
CA SER A 37 -6.26 6.91 4.55
C SER A 37 -6.35 6.36 3.12
N VAL A 38 -5.33 5.64 2.63
CA VAL A 38 -5.27 5.16 1.24
C VAL A 38 -5.65 3.69 1.11
N CYS A 39 -5.22 2.87 2.08
CA CYS A 39 -5.37 1.41 2.02
C CYS A 39 -6.25 0.82 3.13
N GLY A 40 -6.86 1.67 3.96
CA GLY A 40 -7.86 1.28 4.96
C GLY A 40 -7.29 0.73 6.27
N ALA A 41 -8.16 0.06 7.01
CA ALA A 41 -7.98 -0.24 8.43
C ALA A 41 -6.73 -1.10 8.77
N PHE A 42 -6.26 -1.95 7.84
CA PHE A 42 -5.07 -2.77 8.12
C PHE A 42 -3.84 -1.91 8.40
N ALA A 43 -3.74 -0.75 7.74
CA ALA A 43 -2.62 0.16 7.82
C ALA A 43 -2.68 1.08 9.06
N GLU A 44 -3.76 1.06 9.84
CA GLU A 44 -3.87 1.74 11.14
C GLU A 44 -3.10 1.01 12.24
N ARG A 45 -2.90 -0.31 12.07
CA ARG A 45 -2.16 -1.11 13.04
C ARG A 45 -0.70 -0.67 13.08
N ALA A 46 -0.19 -0.35 14.26
CA ALA A 46 1.16 0.19 14.44
C ALA A 46 2.26 -0.67 13.80
N ASP A 47 2.13 -1.99 13.87
CA ASP A 47 3.09 -2.95 13.30
C ASP A 47 3.05 -2.97 11.77
N ALA A 48 1.85 -2.97 11.17
CA ALA A 48 1.66 -2.90 9.73
C ALA A 48 2.07 -1.53 9.16
N ALA A 49 1.75 -0.44 9.85
CA ALA A 49 2.19 0.91 9.49
C ALA A 49 3.72 1.03 9.51
N SER A 50 4.38 0.40 10.48
CA SER A 50 5.85 0.38 10.53
C SER A 50 6.44 -0.43 9.38
N ALA A 51 5.89 -1.61 9.08
CA ALA A 51 6.33 -2.41 7.95
C ALA A 51 6.10 -1.69 6.61
N LEU A 52 4.98 -1.00 6.46
CA LEU A 52 4.67 -0.16 5.29
C LEU A 52 5.72 0.95 5.10
N ARG A 53 6.11 1.65 6.17
CA ARG A 53 7.18 2.65 6.09
C ARG A 53 8.51 2.04 5.66
N ASP A 54 8.85 0.86 6.19
CA ASP A 54 10.07 0.15 5.80
C ASP A 54 10.08 -0.19 4.30
N VAL A 55 8.96 -0.68 3.74
CA VAL A 55 8.91 -1.11 2.32
C VAL A 55 8.72 0.06 1.35
N THR A 56 8.07 1.14 1.74
CA THR A 56 7.80 2.29 0.86
C THR A 56 8.85 3.40 0.98
N GLY A 57 9.57 3.46 2.10
CA GLY A 57 10.53 4.54 2.40
C GLY A 57 9.87 5.90 2.66
N THR A 58 8.56 5.94 2.81
CA THR A 58 7.78 7.17 3.07
C THR A 58 6.53 6.84 3.89
N ASN A 59 5.84 7.88 4.36
CA ASN A 59 4.55 7.80 5.05
C ASN A 59 3.51 8.75 4.42
N SER A 60 3.80 9.28 3.22
CA SER A 60 3.03 10.33 2.58
C SER A 60 2.69 9.93 1.14
N PHE A 61 1.39 9.78 0.87
CA PHE A 61 0.86 9.16 -0.34
C PHE A 61 -0.27 9.97 -0.98
N THR A 62 -0.53 9.77 -2.28
CA THR A 62 -1.50 10.58 -3.05
C THR A 62 -2.70 9.82 -3.60
N GLU A 63 -2.81 8.49 -3.41
CA GLU A 63 -3.42 7.62 -4.45
C GLU A 63 -4.97 7.52 -4.57
N ASP A 64 -5.34 7.24 -5.82
CA ASP A 64 -6.61 7.11 -6.58
C ASP A 64 -6.60 5.84 -7.51
N ARG A 65 -6.01 4.69 -7.12
CA ARG A 65 -6.06 3.46 -7.95
C ARG A 65 -6.18 2.14 -7.19
N SER A 66 -6.33 2.19 -5.87
CA SER A 66 -6.79 1.04 -5.10
C SER A 66 -8.23 0.73 -5.51
N LYS A 67 -8.55 -0.55 -5.70
CA LYS A 67 -9.86 -1.07 -6.10
C LYS A 67 -10.32 -2.17 -5.13
N PRO A 68 -10.44 -1.88 -3.82
CA PRO A 68 -10.78 -2.89 -2.81
C PRO A 68 -12.15 -3.52 -3.07
N ASP A 69 -13.16 -2.73 -3.44
CA ASP A 69 -14.51 -3.24 -3.70
C ASP A 69 -14.55 -4.17 -4.92
N GLU A 70 -13.90 -3.79 -6.04
CA GLU A 70 -13.78 -4.65 -7.23
C GLU A 70 -13.01 -5.94 -6.89
N THR A 71 -11.94 -5.83 -6.10
CA THR A 71 -11.15 -6.99 -5.65
C THR A 71 -12.00 -7.95 -4.84
N LEU A 72 -12.74 -7.46 -3.85
CA LEU A 72 -13.63 -8.29 -3.03
C LEU A 72 -14.76 -8.89 -3.85
N GLN A 73 -15.32 -8.14 -4.80
CA GLN A 73 -16.36 -8.64 -5.69
C GLN A 73 -15.83 -9.77 -6.58
N SER A 74 -14.66 -9.60 -7.21
CA SER A 74 -14.00 -10.62 -8.02
C SER A 74 -13.79 -11.91 -7.22
N LEU A 75 -13.24 -11.82 -5.99
CA LEU A 75 -13.05 -12.99 -5.13
C LEU A 75 -14.37 -13.66 -4.71
N ARG A 76 -15.43 -12.87 -4.47
CA ARG A 76 -16.78 -13.41 -4.22
C ARG A 76 -17.42 -14.06 -5.45
N SER A 77 -17.00 -13.69 -6.65
CA SER A 77 -17.48 -14.27 -7.92
C SER A 77 -16.64 -15.44 -8.44
N ALA A 78 -15.38 -15.58 -7.99
CA ALA A 78 -14.45 -16.65 -8.34
C ALA A 78 -15.10 -18.05 -8.44
N ASP A 79 -14.90 -18.74 -9.54
CA ASP A 79 -15.57 -20.01 -9.87
C ASP A 79 -14.59 -21.15 -10.20
N GLY A 80 -13.29 -20.90 -10.05
CA GLY A 80 -12.24 -21.86 -10.39
C GLY A 80 -11.77 -21.79 -11.84
N GLU A 81 -12.25 -20.80 -12.60
CA GLU A 81 -11.76 -20.47 -13.93
C GLU A 81 -11.00 -19.13 -13.87
N LEU A 82 -9.86 -19.04 -14.57
CA LEU A 82 -9.09 -17.80 -14.67
C LEU A 82 -8.96 -17.43 -16.14
N GLU A 83 -9.58 -16.31 -16.53
CA GLU A 83 -9.55 -15.81 -17.90
C GLU A 83 -8.92 -14.40 -17.99
N GLY A 84 -8.15 -14.16 -19.05
CA GLY A 84 -7.66 -12.83 -19.39
C GLY A 84 -6.90 -12.12 -18.26
N GLU A 85 -7.42 -10.96 -17.83
CA GLU A 85 -6.77 -10.08 -16.84
C GLU A 85 -6.88 -10.60 -15.40
N GLU A 86 -7.71 -11.60 -15.11
CA GLU A 86 -7.85 -12.20 -13.77
C GLU A 86 -6.55 -12.84 -13.28
N ILE A 87 -5.69 -13.23 -14.22
CA ILE A 87 -4.36 -13.78 -13.97
C ILE A 87 -3.46 -12.77 -13.24
N LEU A 88 -3.66 -11.46 -13.46
CA LEU A 88 -2.90 -10.40 -12.81
C LEU A 88 -3.44 -10.04 -11.43
N GLY A 89 -4.73 -10.28 -11.21
CA GLY A 89 -5.45 -9.88 -10.00
C GLY A 89 -5.78 -8.40 -9.96
N SER A 90 -6.54 -8.03 -8.93
CA SER A 90 -7.03 -6.66 -8.72
C SER A 90 -6.25 -5.95 -7.61
N PRO A 91 -5.89 -4.66 -7.77
CA PRO A 91 -5.09 -3.94 -6.80
C PRO A 91 -5.95 -3.55 -5.60
N TYR A 92 -5.84 -4.29 -4.50
CA TYR A 92 -6.57 -3.96 -3.27
C TYR A 92 -6.00 -2.71 -2.60
N CYS A 93 -4.67 -2.59 -2.59
CA CYS A 93 -3.96 -1.43 -2.07
C CYS A 93 -2.83 -1.08 -3.03
N ARG A 94 -2.87 0.13 -3.56
CA ARG A 94 -1.76 0.72 -4.30
C ARG A 94 -1.37 2.02 -3.60
N LEU A 95 -0.07 2.23 -3.45
CA LEU A 95 0.48 3.44 -2.86
C LEU A 95 1.34 4.17 -3.88
N ARG A 96 1.06 5.47 -4.03
CA ARG A 96 1.80 6.42 -4.85
C ARG A 96 2.39 7.50 -3.96
N SER A 97 3.69 7.77 -4.09
CA SER A 97 4.35 8.78 -3.27
C SER A 97 3.74 10.17 -3.50
N ALA A 98 3.57 10.95 -2.43
CA ALA A 98 3.33 12.38 -2.57
C ALA A 98 4.55 13.12 -3.15
N ASP A 99 5.73 12.50 -3.02
CA ASP A 99 7.02 13.04 -3.42
C ASP A 99 7.42 12.46 -4.78
N GLY A 100 6.97 13.08 -5.86
CA GLY A 100 7.30 12.66 -7.22
C GLY A 100 6.18 11.92 -7.93
N GLY A 101 5.18 11.46 -7.20
CA GLY A 101 4.00 10.84 -7.78
C GLY A 101 4.33 9.54 -8.49
N GLU A 102 5.32 8.77 -8.06
CA GLU A 102 5.58 7.42 -8.54
C GLU A 102 4.85 6.38 -7.67
N ASP A 103 4.49 5.25 -8.27
CA ASP A 103 3.95 4.12 -7.50
C ASP A 103 5.10 3.48 -6.70
N VAL A 104 4.86 3.20 -5.43
CA VAL A 104 5.87 2.67 -4.50
C VAL A 104 5.55 1.26 -4.02
N LEU A 105 4.26 0.90 -4.01
CA LEU A 105 3.76 -0.40 -3.58
C LEU A 105 2.47 -0.75 -4.33
N ALA A 106 2.32 -2.01 -4.71
CA ALA A 106 1.03 -2.60 -5.10
C ALA A 106 0.81 -3.89 -4.33
N VAL A 107 -0.42 -4.11 -3.86
CA VAL A 107 -0.90 -5.36 -3.27
C VAL A 107 -2.11 -5.81 -4.08
N ASN A 108 -1.96 -6.94 -4.77
CA ASN A 108 -3.01 -7.49 -5.62
C ASN A 108 -3.57 -8.79 -5.02
N PHE A 109 -4.83 -9.07 -5.31
CA PHE A 109 -5.46 -10.34 -4.98
C PHE A 109 -6.16 -10.95 -6.19
N ARG A 110 -6.16 -12.28 -6.24
CA ARG A 110 -6.92 -13.07 -7.21
C ARG A 110 -7.24 -14.46 -6.67
N GLU A 111 -8.14 -15.16 -7.34
CA GLU A 111 -8.22 -16.61 -7.22
C GLU A 111 -6.93 -17.26 -7.74
N ALA A 112 -6.53 -18.36 -7.10
CA ALA A 112 -5.47 -19.23 -7.56
C ALA A 112 -5.98 -20.65 -7.69
N LEU A 113 -5.54 -21.33 -8.75
CA LEU A 113 -5.92 -22.72 -9.02
C LEU A 113 -4.99 -23.73 -8.34
N ALA A 114 -3.80 -23.28 -7.92
CA ALA A 114 -2.82 -24.10 -7.23
C ALA A 114 -2.00 -23.28 -6.23
N VAL A 115 -1.56 -23.95 -5.16
CA VAL A 115 -0.62 -23.39 -4.20
C VAL A 115 0.78 -23.55 -4.75
N LEU A 116 1.51 -22.46 -4.81
CA LEU A 116 2.93 -22.52 -5.12
C LEU A 116 3.73 -22.92 -3.87
N LYS A 117 4.39 -24.08 -3.94
CA LYS A 117 5.17 -24.64 -2.83
C LYS A 117 6.65 -24.31 -2.94
N ALA A 118 7.35 -24.46 -1.81
CA ALA A 118 8.80 -24.39 -1.76
C ALA A 118 9.44 -25.48 -2.64
N ASP A 119 10.46 -25.09 -3.39
CA ASP A 119 11.38 -25.96 -4.10
C ASP A 119 12.81 -25.42 -3.93
N ALA A 120 13.81 -26.24 -4.25
CA ALA A 120 15.21 -25.89 -4.03
C ALA A 120 15.66 -24.63 -4.79
N ASP A 121 15.04 -24.27 -5.91
CA ASP A 121 15.39 -23.07 -6.68
C ASP A 121 14.67 -21.82 -6.15
N ARG A 122 13.51 -22.00 -5.53
CA ARG A 122 12.78 -20.93 -4.83
C ARG A 122 13.39 -20.61 -3.49
N GLU A 123 13.85 -21.60 -2.73
CA GLU A 123 14.55 -21.39 -1.45
C GLU A 123 15.84 -20.57 -1.61
N LYS A 124 16.45 -20.57 -2.80
CA LYS A 124 17.60 -19.71 -3.12
C LYS A 124 17.23 -18.23 -3.32
N ARG A 125 15.97 -17.95 -3.63
CA ARG A 125 15.48 -16.60 -4.02
C ARG A 125 14.54 -15.98 -3.01
N PHE A 126 13.89 -16.80 -2.19
CA PHE A 126 12.85 -16.36 -1.28
C PHE A 126 13.07 -16.94 0.11
N THR A 127 12.72 -16.12 1.11
CA THR A 127 12.49 -16.61 2.46
C THR A 127 11.05 -17.09 2.56
N PHE A 128 10.83 -18.31 3.06
CA PHE A 128 9.49 -18.86 3.30
C PHE A 128 9.03 -18.55 4.72
N TYR A 129 7.71 -18.41 4.89
CA TYR A 129 7.10 -17.98 6.15
C TYR A 129 5.90 -18.84 6.54
N ARG A 130 5.70 -19.02 7.84
CA ARG A 130 4.57 -19.78 8.39
C ARG A 130 3.31 -18.92 8.49
N THR A 131 2.51 -18.88 7.42
CA THR A 131 1.16 -18.30 7.38
C THR A 131 0.40 -18.80 6.14
N GLY A 132 -0.91 -18.98 6.23
CA GLY A 132 -1.72 -19.50 5.13
C GLY A 132 -1.34 -20.94 4.72
N GLU A 133 -1.53 -21.25 3.44
CA GLU A 133 -1.12 -22.51 2.80
C GLU A 133 0.32 -22.46 2.26
N SER A 134 0.79 -21.28 1.88
CA SER A 134 2.17 -21.01 1.48
C SER A 134 2.41 -19.50 1.52
N ALA A 135 3.59 -19.09 1.96
CA ALA A 135 3.98 -17.68 2.01
C ALA A 135 5.47 -17.54 1.83
N PHE A 136 5.90 -16.59 0.99
CA PHE A 136 7.30 -16.33 0.74
C PHE A 136 7.55 -14.88 0.32
N ALA A 137 8.75 -14.39 0.57
CA ALA A 137 9.14 -13.03 0.20
C ALA A 137 10.63 -12.89 -0.10
N SER A 138 10.93 -11.94 -0.99
CA SER A 138 12.26 -11.38 -1.23
C SER A 138 12.24 -9.89 -0.88
N GLU A 139 13.35 -9.21 -1.09
CA GLU A 139 13.48 -7.76 -0.96
C GLU A 139 12.55 -6.98 -1.90
N HIS A 140 12.11 -7.56 -3.01
CA HIS A 140 11.29 -6.89 -4.04
C HIS A 140 9.81 -7.29 -4.00
N THR A 141 9.48 -8.49 -3.55
CA THR A 141 8.12 -9.02 -3.64
C THR A 141 7.78 -9.93 -2.47
N ALA A 142 6.49 -10.10 -2.21
CA ALA A 142 5.97 -11.18 -1.37
C ALA A 142 4.77 -11.83 -2.07
N ALA A 143 4.55 -13.10 -1.76
CA ALA A 143 3.37 -13.85 -2.17
C ALA A 143 2.84 -14.64 -0.99
N LEU A 144 1.51 -14.77 -0.94
CA LEU A 144 0.80 -15.48 0.11
C LEU A 144 -0.42 -16.18 -0.49
N TYR A 145 -0.57 -17.46 -0.19
CA TYR A 145 -1.67 -18.30 -0.60
C TYR A 145 -2.49 -18.70 0.63
N PHE A 146 -3.81 -18.55 0.59
CA PHE A 146 -4.67 -19.00 1.68
C PHE A 146 -6.04 -19.42 1.16
N ARG A 147 -6.64 -20.45 1.80
CA ARG A 147 -8.01 -20.83 1.52
C ARG A 147 -8.98 -19.94 2.31
N CYS A 148 -9.94 -19.38 1.60
CA CYS A 148 -11.05 -18.67 2.19
C CYS A 148 -12.33 -19.50 2.05
N ARG A 149 -12.81 -20.05 3.17
CA ARG A 149 -14.14 -20.65 3.27
C ARG A 149 -15.15 -19.54 3.62
N MET A 150 -15.77 -18.96 2.61
CA MET A 150 -16.74 -17.88 2.78
C MET A 150 -18.06 -18.42 3.32
N ASN A 151 -18.70 -17.64 4.19
CA ASN A 151 -20.07 -17.93 4.66
C ASN A 151 -21.12 -17.47 3.65
N ALA A 152 -20.85 -16.38 2.91
CA ALA A 152 -21.75 -15.80 1.92
C ALA A 152 -20.96 -15.16 0.76
N PRO A 153 -21.01 -15.71 -0.47
CA PRO A 153 -21.62 -16.99 -0.81
C PRO A 153 -20.92 -18.17 -0.10
N ALA A 154 -21.64 -19.26 0.16
CA ALA A 154 -21.07 -20.45 0.79
C ALA A 154 -20.18 -21.21 -0.20
N LYS A 155 -18.89 -20.86 -0.25
CA LYS A 155 -17.91 -21.48 -1.14
C LYS A 155 -16.50 -21.42 -0.55
N GLU A 156 -15.61 -22.26 -1.07
CA GLU A 156 -14.19 -22.21 -0.78
C GLU A 156 -13.43 -21.71 -2.00
N VAL A 157 -12.57 -20.72 -1.81
CA VAL A 157 -11.68 -20.19 -2.86
C VAL A 157 -10.25 -20.23 -2.34
N LEU A 158 -9.32 -20.68 -3.18
CA LEU A 158 -7.90 -20.50 -2.91
C LEU A 158 -7.50 -19.11 -3.43
N ILE A 159 -7.01 -18.26 -2.54
CA ILE A 159 -6.67 -16.87 -2.85
C ILE A 159 -5.15 -16.75 -2.91
N HIS A 160 -4.66 -16.09 -3.95
CA HIS A 160 -3.29 -15.61 -4.03
C HIS A 160 -3.26 -14.11 -3.86
N ALA A 161 -2.47 -13.67 -2.89
CA ALA A 161 -2.13 -12.29 -2.65
C ALA A 161 -0.66 -12.09 -3.03
N ASP A 162 -0.36 -11.04 -3.78
CA ASP A 162 1.00 -10.63 -4.10
C ASP A 162 1.23 -9.18 -3.70
N LEU A 163 2.48 -8.89 -3.35
CA LEU A 163 2.97 -7.55 -3.08
C LEU A 163 4.17 -7.30 -3.97
N GLU A 164 4.16 -6.16 -4.65
CA GLU A 164 5.27 -5.65 -5.44
C GLU A 164 5.75 -4.33 -4.85
N ARG A 165 7.05 -4.28 -4.49
CA ARG A 165 7.72 -3.04 -4.12
C ARG A 165 8.33 -2.42 -5.37
N LEU A 166 7.88 -1.22 -5.70
CA LEU A 166 8.24 -0.53 -6.94
C LEU A 166 9.36 0.51 -6.75
N ARG A 167 9.66 0.87 -5.50
CA ARG A 167 10.64 1.90 -5.13
C ARG A 167 11.82 1.32 -4.36
N ALA A 168 13.05 1.68 -4.73
CA ALA A 168 14.26 1.37 -3.97
C ALA A 168 14.31 2.11 -2.63
N VAL A 169 14.75 1.41 -1.58
CA VAL A 169 14.90 1.94 -0.22
C VAL A 169 16.18 1.40 0.40
N ASP A 170 16.85 2.22 1.22
CA ASP A 170 18.15 1.90 1.79
C ASP A 170 18.03 1.15 3.13
N ILE A 171 17.57 -0.11 3.03
CA ILE A 171 17.54 -1.06 4.14
C ILE A 171 17.93 -2.45 3.63
N SER A 172 18.50 -3.29 4.52
CA SER A 172 18.96 -4.64 4.15
C SER A 172 17.85 -5.51 3.55
N ASP A 173 18.20 -6.34 2.57
CA ASP A 173 17.28 -7.27 1.88
C ASP A 173 16.50 -8.17 2.84
N THR A 174 17.14 -8.69 3.89
CA THR A 174 16.48 -9.52 4.91
C THR A 174 15.42 -8.75 5.70
N ARG A 175 15.62 -7.44 5.92
CA ARG A 175 14.61 -6.58 6.56
C ARG A 175 13.48 -6.31 5.58
N LEU A 176 13.78 -6.07 4.30
CA LEU A 176 12.76 -5.87 3.27
C LEU A 176 11.88 -7.11 3.06
N SER A 177 12.45 -8.29 2.93
CA SER A 177 11.70 -9.54 2.82
C SER A 177 10.72 -9.72 3.98
N ARG A 178 11.17 -9.47 5.22
CA ARG A 178 10.32 -9.54 6.42
C ARG A 178 9.23 -8.47 6.42
N ALA A 179 9.55 -7.25 6.04
CA ALA A 179 8.58 -6.16 5.99
C ALA A 179 7.51 -6.40 4.90
N ASN A 180 7.92 -6.86 3.71
CA ASN A 180 7.03 -7.23 2.61
C ASN A 180 6.01 -8.29 3.05
N ILE A 181 6.47 -9.41 3.64
CA ILE A 181 5.51 -10.46 4.05
C ILE A 181 4.64 -10.02 5.23
N HIS A 182 5.13 -9.14 6.10
CA HIS A 182 4.34 -8.61 7.22
C HIS A 182 3.21 -7.73 6.70
N VAL A 183 3.49 -6.82 5.76
CA VAL A 183 2.46 -6.02 5.08
C VAL A 183 1.45 -6.96 4.41
N LEU A 184 1.92 -7.88 3.56
CA LEU A 184 1.03 -8.77 2.81
C LEU A 184 0.14 -9.63 3.73
N ASN A 185 0.68 -10.16 4.83
CA ASN A 185 -0.10 -10.90 5.83
C ASN A 185 -1.15 -10.01 6.54
N ALA A 186 -0.82 -8.74 6.81
CA ALA A 186 -1.78 -7.80 7.40
C ALA A 186 -2.95 -7.51 6.45
N VAL A 187 -2.67 -7.24 5.17
CA VAL A 187 -3.72 -7.02 4.15
C VAL A 187 -4.55 -8.29 3.92
N ALA A 188 -3.90 -9.45 3.81
CA ALA A 188 -4.61 -10.71 3.62
C ALA A 188 -5.60 -11.01 4.75
N ARG A 189 -5.25 -10.64 6.00
CA ARG A 189 -6.17 -10.78 7.14
C ARG A 189 -7.36 -9.83 7.06
N GLN A 190 -7.16 -8.61 6.56
CA GLN A 190 -8.24 -7.67 6.31
C GLN A 190 -9.20 -8.21 5.25
N VAL A 191 -8.66 -8.61 4.09
CA VAL A 191 -9.44 -9.21 3.00
C VAL A 191 -10.19 -10.46 3.47
N ALA A 192 -9.52 -11.33 4.24
CA ALA A 192 -10.16 -12.53 4.78
C ALA A 192 -11.34 -12.20 5.72
N SER A 193 -11.21 -11.13 6.51
CA SER A 193 -12.29 -10.63 7.36
C SER A 193 -13.46 -10.08 6.53
N GLU A 194 -13.18 -9.29 5.50
CA GLU A 194 -14.19 -8.67 4.62
C GLU A 194 -14.94 -9.67 3.72
N LEU A 195 -14.29 -10.78 3.39
CA LEU A 195 -14.92 -11.92 2.72
C LEU A 195 -15.66 -12.85 3.70
N GLY A 196 -15.49 -12.67 5.01
CA GLY A 196 -16.08 -13.54 6.03
C GLY A 196 -15.51 -14.96 5.99
N CYS A 197 -14.20 -15.11 5.76
CA CYS A 197 -13.53 -16.40 5.70
C CYS A 197 -13.48 -17.09 7.06
N ASN A 198 -13.91 -18.35 7.11
CA ASN A 198 -13.71 -19.21 8.27
C ASN A 198 -12.31 -19.84 8.25
N SER A 199 -11.51 -19.58 9.28
CA SER A 199 -10.19 -20.21 9.52
C SER A 199 -9.21 -20.12 8.33
N PRO A 200 -8.80 -18.92 7.89
CA PRO A 200 -7.94 -18.74 6.71
C PRO A 200 -6.48 -19.20 6.90
N GLY A 201 -6.12 -19.74 8.07
CA GLY A 201 -4.74 -20.16 8.37
C GLY A 201 -3.73 -19.00 8.50
N LEU A 202 -4.20 -17.74 8.46
CA LEU A 202 -3.36 -16.55 8.55
C LEU A 202 -2.97 -16.26 10.01
N VAL A 203 -1.67 -16.11 10.27
CA VAL A 203 -1.16 -15.84 11.62
C VAL A 203 -1.37 -14.38 12.02
N ALA A 204 -1.59 -14.14 13.31
CA ALA A 204 -1.61 -12.77 13.84
C ALA A 204 -0.19 -12.17 13.86
N GLY A 205 -0.06 -10.93 13.40
CA GLY A 205 1.21 -10.19 13.40
C GLY A 205 2.17 -10.59 12.28
N ALA A 206 3.47 -10.52 12.54
CA ALA A 206 4.52 -10.84 11.58
C ALA A 206 4.71 -12.36 11.45
N PRO A 207 4.62 -12.93 10.24
CA PRO A 207 4.92 -14.34 10.01
C PRO A 207 6.38 -14.70 10.38
N ARG A 208 6.58 -15.91 10.92
CA ARG A 208 7.93 -16.40 11.25
C ARG A 208 8.56 -17.08 10.04
N PRO A 209 9.86 -16.85 9.76
CA PRO A 209 10.54 -17.55 8.69
C PRO A 209 10.66 -19.05 9.02
N VAL A 210 10.62 -19.87 7.98
CA VAL A 210 10.79 -21.32 8.03
C VAL A 210 11.87 -21.74 7.04
N SER A 211 12.48 -22.91 7.27
CA SER A 211 13.57 -23.43 6.43
C SER A 211 13.36 -24.92 6.16
N GLY A 212 13.70 -25.33 4.94
CA GLY A 212 13.63 -26.72 4.48
C GLY A 212 12.35 -27.02 3.69
N LEU A 213 12.41 -28.10 2.89
CA LEU A 213 11.41 -28.60 1.93
C LEU A 213 9.98 -28.87 2.47
N HIS A 214 9.72 -28.56 3.74
CA HIS A 214 8.42 -28.73 4.40
C HIS A 214 7.91 -27.42 5.07
N ALA A 215 8.46 -26.29 4.64
CA ALA A 215 7.94 -24.95 4.91
C ALA A 215 6.49 -24.77 4.42
#